data_AF-A0A803LYF6-F1
#
_entry.id   AF-A0A803LYF6-F1
#
_cell.length_a   1.000
_cell.length_b   1.000
_cell.length_c   1.000
_cell.angle_alpha   90.00
_cell.angle_beta   90.00
_cell.angle_gamma   90.00
#
_symmetry.space_group_name_H-M   'P 1'
#
loop_
_entity.id
_entity.type
_entity.pdbx_description
1 polymer ?
#
loop_
_entity_poly.entity_id
_entity_poly.type
_entity_poly.pdbx_seq_one_letter_code
_entity_poly.pdbx_strand_id
1 'polypeptide(L)'
;AALTWEPKIPSFGTASSFSIGTRKTQITPEISSLYKPNSELIDGLFVPPNNPKQLNKLRRKQLKDTTGADWFDMPAPVVTPELKQDLQLLKLRNVIDPKRHYKKGDTKLKTLPKYFQVGTVVESASDYYSARLTKKERKNRIADELLADSSLAQYRKRKVREIEEHQRPGGNEKWKIKGKFTLKRAKEKRHLSEQRHASSGNNSNKRFKRL
;
A
#
# COMPACT_ATOMS: atom_id res chain seq x y z
N ALA A 1 -47.22 -30.88 -1.11
CA ALA A 1 -46.56 -31.14 0.18
C ALA A 1 -46.30 -29.80 0.85
N ALA A 2 -47.10 -29.42 1.84
CA ALA A 2 -46.91 -28.19 2.60
C ALA A 2 -46.15 -28.51 3.88
N LEU A 3 -44.97 -27.93 4.07
CA LEU A 3 -44.24 -27.97 5.34
C LEU A 3 -44.79 -26.84 6.22
N THR A 4 -45.67 -27.19 7.15
CA THR A 4 -46.07 -26.33 8.25
C THR A 4 -45.06 -26.50 9.38
N TRP A 5 -44.34 -25.44 9.73
CA TRP A 5 -43.42 -25.42 10.86
C TRP A 5 -44.13 -24.77 12.05
N GLU A 6 -44.45 -25.54 13.10
CA GLU A 6 -44.96 -25.03 14.37
C GLU A 6 -43.92 -25.20 15.48
N PRO A 7 -43.62 -24.17 16.28
CA PRO A 7 -42.77 -24.32 17.45
C PRO A 7 -43.55 -24.90 18.64
N LYS A 8 -42.97 -25.91 19.30
CA LYS A 8 -43.48 -26.49 20.55
C LYS A 8 -43.24 -25.52 21.72
N ILE A 9 -44.33 -25.00 22.28
CA ILE A 9 -44.34 -24.27 23.56
C ILE A 9 -44.65 -25.28 24.69
N PRO A 10 -43.92 -25.28 25.82
CA PRO A 10 -44.16 -26.21 26.92
C PRO A 10 -45.47 -25.87 27.64
N SER A 11 -46.30 -26.90 27.90
CA SER A 11 -47.50 -26.80 28.72
C SER A 11 -47.14 -26.71 30.20
N PHE A 12 -47.64 -25.69 30.89
CA PHE A 12 -47.49 -25.58 32.33
C PHE A 12 -48.44 -26.55 33.02
N GLY A 13 -47.88 -27.60 33.62
CA GLY A 13 -48.60 -28.62 34.38
C GLY A 13 -49.20 -28.06 35.68
N THR A 14 -50.43 -28.47 35.97
CA THR A 14 -51.12 -28.28 37.24
C THR A 14 -50.54 -29.24 38.28
N ALA A 15 -50.01 -28.71 39.39
CA ALA A 15 -49.53 -29.52 40.52
C ALA A 15 -50.47 -29.38 41.73
N SER A 16 -50.90 -30.53 42.23
CA SER A 16 -51.73 -30.74 43.41
C SER A 16 -50.96 -30.61 44.73
N SER A 17 -51.61 -29.94 45.69
CA SER A 17 -51.57 -30.08 47.17
C SER A 17 -50.36 -30.73 47.85
N PHE A 18 -49.66 -29.96 48.72
CA PHE A 18 -49.19 -30.42 50.03
C PHE A 18 -49.01 -29.23 51.00
N SER A 19 -48.98 -29.56 52.29
CA SER A 19 -49.48 -28.83 53.47
C SER A 19 -48.64 -27.70 54.07
N ILE A 20 -49.39 -26.77 54.70
CA ILE A 20 -49.12 -25.87 55.84
C ILE A 20 -47.68 -25.76 56.38
N GLY A 21 -47.19 -24.51 56.38
CA GLY A 21 -46.04 -24.04 57.13
C GLY A 21 -46.05 -22.51 57.15
N THR A 22 -46.71 -21.92 58.14
CA THR A 22 -46.87 -20.47 58.28
C THR A 22 -45.52 -19.78 58.44
N ARG A 23 -45.08 -19.04 57.42
CA ARG A 23 -44.11 -17.96 57.57
C ARG A 23 -44.63 -16.72 56.87
N LYS A 24 -44.88 -15.69 57.69
CA LYS A 24 -45.30 -14.34 57.32
C LYS A 24 -44.30 -13.74 56.33
N THR A 25 -44.61 -13.74 55.04
CA THR A 25 -43.88 -12.98 54.03
C THR A 25 -44.50 -11.59 53.94
N GLN A 26 -43.71 -10.59 54.32
CA GLN A 26 -44.02 -9.21 54.09
C GLN A 26 -43.90 -8.96 52.58
N ILE A 27 -44.94 -8.35 52.01
CA ILE A 27 -44.91 -7.79 50.66
C ILE A 27 -43.84 -6.69 50.67
N THR A 28 -42.77 -6.87 49.89
CA THR A 28 -41.86 -5.80 49.50
C THR A 28 -41.78 -5.74 47.98
N PRO A 29 -41.81 -4.54 47.39
CA PRO A 29 -41.94 -4.35 45.96
C PRO A 29 -40.64 -4.70 45.24
N GLU A 30 -40.83 -5.14 44.00
CA GLU A 30 -40.04 -4.87 42.80
C GLU A 30 -38.73 -4.08 42.96
N ILE A 31 -37.75 -4.43 42.12
CA ILE A 31 -36.47 -3.77 41.83
C ILE A 31 -35.25 -4.44 42.50
N SER A 32 -34.82 -5.60 41.98
CA SER A 32 -33.43 -6.05 42.20
C SER A 32 -32.93 -7.04 41.13
N SER A 33 -33.05 -6.70 39.85
CA SER A 33 -32.27 -7.37 38.80
C SER A 33 -31.87 -6.45 37.65
N LEU A 34 -31.72 -5.15 37.93
CA LEU A 34 -31.38 -4.15 36.92
C LEU A 34 -29.94 -3.67 37.03
N TYR A 35 -28.98 -4.59 36.94
CA TYR A 35 -27.66 -4.23 36.43
C TYR A 35 -27.11 -5.41 35.63
N LYS A 36 -27.42 -5.41 34.33
CA LYS A 36 -26.78 -6.28 33.36
C LYS A 36 -25.59 -5.52 32.74
N PRO A 37 -24.44 -6.17 32.53
CA PRO A 37 -23.28 -5.53 31.94
C PRO A 37 -23.60 -5.09 30.50
N ASN A 38 -23.18 -3.88 30.13
CA ASN A 38 -23.49 -3.20 28.86
C ASN A 38 -22.94 -3.89 27.58
N SER A 39 -22.47 -5.13 27.66
CA SER A 39 -21.81 -5.86 26.58
C SER A 39 -22.58 -7.08 26.06
N GLU A 40 -23.63 -7.52 26.75
CA GLU A 40 -24.39 -8.72 26.35
C GLU A 40 -25.68 -8.35 25.62
N LEU A 41 -25.85 -8.90 24.40
CA LEU A 41 -27.07 -8.76 23.62
C LEU A 41 -28.19 -9.59 24.27
N ILE A 42 -29.36 -9.01 24.44
CA ILE A 42 -30.56 -9.71 24.94
C ILE A 42 -31.09 -10.57 23.77
N ASP A 43 -31.12 -11.90 23.92
CA ASP A 43 -31.66 -12.87 22.94
C ASP A 43 -31.11 -12.77 21.50
N GLY A 44 -29.91 -12.21 21.30
CA GLY A 44 -29.36 -11.96 19.96
C GLY A 44 -30.11 -10.87 19.17
N LEU A 45 -31.08 -10.19 19.80
CA LEU A 45 -31.84 -9.08 19.24
C LEU A 45 -31.19 -7.76 19.67
N PHE A 46 -30.86 -6.92 18.70
CA PHE A 46 -30.34 -5.58 18.97
C PHE A 46 -31.47 -4.68 19.50
N VAL A 47 -31.52 -4.48 20.81
CA VAL A 47 -32.45 -3.54 21.46
C VAL A 47 -31.80 -2.15 21.51
N PRO A 48 -32.35 -1.13 20.82
CA PRO A 48 -31.82 0.23 20.88
C PRO A 48 -31.85 0.77 22.33
N PRO A 49 -30.79 1.45 22.80
CA PRO A 49 -30.76 2.00 24.15
C PRO A 49 -31.92 2.96 24.42
N ASN A 50 -32.58 2.86 25.59
CA ASN A 50 -33.75 3.69 25.93
C ASN A 50 -33.41 5.20 26.09
N ASN A 51 -32.15 5.55 26.34
CA ASN A 51 -31.75 6.93 26.55
C ASN A 51 -31.63 7.73 25.23
N PRO A 52 -32.30 8.90 25.09
CA PRO A 52 -32.29 9.67 23.84
C PRO A 52 -30.88 10.19 23.47
N LYS A 53 -30.05 10.51 24.48
CA LYS A 53 -28.65 10.91 24.26
C LYS A 53 -27.82 9.77 23.65
N GLN A 54 -28.04 8.54 24.09
CA GLN A 54 -27.33 7.37 23.57
C GLN A 54 -27.81 7.03 22.16
N LEU A 55 -29.12 7.11 21.89
CA LEU A 55 -29.67 6.97 20.54
C LEU A 55 -29.10 8.00 19.57
N ASN A 56 -29.04 9.28 19.96
CA ASN A 56 -28.44 10.33 19.13
C ASN A 56 -26.94 10.10 18.89
N LYS A 57 -26.22 9.58 19.89
CA LYS A 57 -24.81 9.21 19.75
C LYS A 57 -24.61 8.03 18.80
N LEU A 58 -25.46 6.99 18.89
CA LEU A 58 -25.43 5.86 17.97
C LEU A 58 -25.78 6.29 16.54
N ARG A 59 -26.82 7.12 16.37
CA ARG A 59 -27.20 7.68 15.07
C ARG A 59 -26.04 8.46 14.46
N ARG A 60 -25.37 9.33 15.24
CA ARG A 60 -24.17 10.07 14.78
C ARG A 60 -23.01 9.16 14.38
N LYS A 61 -22.81 8.01 15.04
CA LYS A 61 -21.78 7.03 14.66
C LYS A 61 -22.12 6.24 13.40
N GLN A 62 -23.41 6.05 13.12
CA GLN A 62 -23.89 5.38 11.91
C GLN A 62 -23.89 6.29 10.68
N LEU A 63 -23.87 7.61 10.87
CA LEU A 63 -23.70 8.55 9.77
C LEU A 63 -22.35 8.33 9.11
N LYS A 64 -22.36 8.32 7.77
CA LYS A 64 -21.14 8.17 6.98
C LYS A 64 -20.23 9.37 7.23
N ASP A 65 -18.95 9.10 7.41
CA ASP A 65 -17.91 10.13 7.51
C ASP A 65 -17.88 10.93 6.20
N THR A 66 -18.37 12.16 6.29
CA THR A 66 -18.66 13.03 5.14
C THR A 66 -18.10 14.42 5.39
N THR A 67 -17.71 15.15 4.34
CA THR A 67 -17.13 16.51 4.48
C THR A 67 -18.15 17.57 4.94
N GLY A 68 -19.45 17.29 4.78
CA GLY A 68 -20.57 18.14 5.17
C GLY A 68 -21.27 18.81 3.98
N ALA A 69 -22.39 19.48 4.26
CA ALA A 69 -23.26 20.09 3.24
C ALA A 69 -22.56 21.19 2.42
N ASP A 70 -21.64 21.95 3.05
CA ASP A 70 -20.86 23.01 2.38
C ASP A 70 -20.00 22.47 1.23
N TRP A 71 -19.68 21.16 1.27
CA TRP A 71 -18.89 20.48 0.26
C TRP A 71 -19.59 19.22 -0.27
N PHE A 72 -20.87 19.39 -0.62
CA PHE A 72 -21.72 18.41 -1.32
C PHE A 72 -21.66 17.00 -0.75
N ASP A 73 -21.50 16.90 0.57
CA ASP A 73 -21.46 15.63 1.26
C ASP A 73 -20.46 14.61 0.64
N MET A 74 -19.23 15.06 0.34
CA MET A 74 -18.21 14.14 -0.20
C MET A 74 -17.88 13.02 0.82
N PRO A 75 -18.04 11.74 0.46
CA PRO A 75 -17.74 10.62 1.34
C PRO A 75 -16.22 10.39 1.46
N ALA A 76 -15.77 9.86 2.60
CA ALA A 76 -14.40 9.36 2.75
C ALA A 76 -14.26 7.94 2.15
N PRO A 77 -13.51 7.72 1.06
CA PRO A 77 -13.33 6.39 0.50
C PRO A 77 -12.42 5.52 1.36
N VAL A 78 -12.61 4.20 1.28
CA VAL A 78 -11.68 3.24 1.87
C VAL A 78 -10.39 3.23 1.05
N VAL A 79 -9.26 3.51 1.70
CA VAL A 79 -7.96 3.57 1.03
C VAL A 79 -7.46 2.14 0.74
N THR A 80 -7.69 1.69 -0.49
CA THR A 80 -7.08 0.46 -1.02
C THR A 80 -5.58 0.68 -1.29
N PRO A 81 -4.75 -0.39 -1.31
CA PRO A 81 -3.32 -0.24 -1.63
C PRO A 81 -3.10 0.36 -3.03
N GLU A 82 -4.01 0.08 -3.96
CA GLU A 82 -4.03 0.65 -5.30
C GLU A 82 -4.25 2.16 -5.29
N LEU A 83 -5.31 2.62 -4.63
CA LEU A 83 -5.58 4.05 -4.49
C LEU A 83 -4.44 4.78 -3.76
N LYS A 84 -3.83 4.12 -2.79
CA LYS A 84 -2.64 4.66 -2.10
C LYS A 84 -1.48 4.90 -3.07
N GLN A 85 -1.23 3.99 -4.02
CA GLN A 85 -0.20 4.18 -5.04
C GLN A 85 -0.51 5.38 -5.95
N ASP A 86 -1.77 5.52 -6.40
CA ASP A 86 -2.18 6.64 -7.25
C ASP A 86 -2.06 7.98 -6.51
N LEU A 87 -2.43 8.04 -5.23
CA LEU A 87 -2.25 9.23 -4.39
C LEU A 87 -0.77 9.56 -4.14
N GLN A 88 0.07 8.55 -3.92
CA GLN A 88 1.52 8.73 -3.82
C GLN A 88 2.10 9.26 -5.13
N LEU A 89 1.60 8.77 -6.26
CA LEU A 89 2.01 9.21 -7.58
C LEU A 89 1.68 10.69 -7.80
N LEU A 90 0.47 11.12 -7.45
CA LEU A 90 0.07 12.53 -7.51
C LEU A 90 0.96 13.42 -6.64
N LYS A 91 1.35 12.94 -5.45
CA LYS A 91 2.30 13.65 -4.59
C LYS A 91 3.68 13.79 -5.24
N LEU A 92 4.11 12.78 -6.00
CA LEU A 92 5.40 12.76 -6.69
C LEU A 92 5.34 13.32 -8.12
N ARG A 93 4.24 13.97 -8.54
CA ARG A 93 4.06 14.48 -9.91
C ARG A 93 5.19 15.37 -10.42
N ASN A 94 5.88 16.07 -9.51
CA ASN A 94 7.02 16.94 -9.83
C ASN A 94 8.24 16.18 -10.37
N VAL A 95 8.36 14.89 -10.06
CA VAL A 95 9.51 14.06 -10.44
C VAL A 95 9.19 13.20 -11.67
N ILE A 96 7.90 13.06 -12.01
CA ILE A 96 7.44 12.21 -13.11
C ILE A 96 7.96 12.72 -14.46
N ASP A 97 7.76 14.00 -14.74
CA ASP A 97 8.15 14.64 -15.99
C ASP A 97 9.17 15.75 -15.72
N PRO A 98 10.41 15.66 -16.25
CA PRO A 98 11.43 16.68 -16.05
C PRO A 98 11.08 18.04 -16.68
N LYS A 99 10.11 18.09 -17.61
CA LYS A 99 9.71 19.32 -18.29
C LYS A 99 8.55 20.02 -17.60
N ARG A 100 7.88 19.38 -16.65
CA ARG A 100 6.67 19.91 -15.99
C ARG A 100 6.96 20.18 -14.52
N HIS A 101 7.05 21.46 -14.19
CA HIS A 101 7.24 21.92 -12.82
C HIS A 101 5.90 22.38 -12.23
N TYR A 102 5.41 21.69 -11.20
CA TYR A 102 4.19 22.10 -10.49
C TYR A 102 4.49 22.84 -9.18
N LYS A 103 3.47 23.53 -8.66
CA LYS A 103 3.52 24.19 -7.36
C LYS A 103 3.70 23.16 -6.23
N LYS A 104 4.60 23.44 -5.28
CA LYS A 104 4.97 22.57 -4.14
C LYS A 104 3.94 22.54 -3.00
N GLY A 105 2.68 22.88 -3.24
CA GLY A 105 1.65 22.93 -2.20
C GLY A 105 1.37 21.54 -1.62
N ASP A 106 1.01 20.62 -2.52
CA ASP A 106 0.53 19.28 -2.16
C ASP A 106 1.64 18.37 -1.61
N THR A 107 2.90 18.66 -1.96
CA THR A 107 4.06 17.89 -1.49
C THR A 107 4.32 18.04 0.01
N LYS A 108 3.84 19.13 0.63
CA LYS A 108 4.07 19.43 2.05
C LYS A 108 3.17 18.60 2.97
N LEU A 109 2.03 18.14 2.47
CA LEU A 109 1.12 17.31 3.24
C LEU A 109 1.75 15.93 3.43
N LYS A 110 2.18 15.63 4.67
CA LYS A 110 2.74 14.31 5.02
C LYS A 110 1.66 13.23 4.91
N THR A 111 0.43 13.58 5.23
CA THR A 111 -0.74 12.71 5.23
C THR A 111 -1.49 12.78 3.88
N LEU A 112 -2.11 11.65 3.51
CA LEU A 112 -3.01 11.60 2.37
C LEU A 112 -4.32 12.33 2.70
N PRO A 113 -5.01 12.92 1.70
CA PRO A 113 -6.30 13.55 1.93
C PRO A 113 -7.32 12.53 2.46
N LYS A 114 -8.13 12.93 3.45
CA LYS A 114 -9.17 12.08 4.05
C LYS A 114 -10.38 11.90 3.12
N TYR A 115 -10.80 12.99 2.48
CA TYR A 115 -11.94 13.02 1.57
C TYR A 115 -11.41 13.23 0.16
N PHE A 116 -11.74 12.33 -0.75
CA PHE A 116 -11.39 12.43 -2.17
C PHE A 116 -12.36 11.59 -3.01
N GLN A 117 -12.40 11.85 -4.31
CA GLN A 117 -13.12 11.02 -5.27
C GLN A 117 -12.23 10.78 -6.48
N VAL A 118 -12.36 9.61 -7.09
CA VAL A 118 -11.70 9.27 -8.35
C VAL A 118 -12.76 9.34 -9.44
N GLY A 119 -12.52 10.18 -10.44
CA GLY A 119 -13.40 10.36 -11.59
C GLY A 119 -12.60 10.31 -12.89
N THR A 120 -13.31 10.07 -13.99
CA THR A 120 -12.76 10.08 -15.34
C THR A 120 -13.18 11.36 -16.05
N VAL A 121 -12.31 11.89 -16.92
CA VAL A 121 -12.62 13.07 -17.72
C VAL A 121 -13.58 12.66 -18.84
N VAL A 122 -14.72 13.36 -18.95
CA VAL A 122 -15.63 13.24 -20.07
C VAL A 122 -15.19 14.22 -21.14
N GLU A 123 -14.78 13.71 -22.29
CA GLU A 123 -14.28 14.50 -23.42
C GLU A 123 -15.39 15.35 -24.04
N SER A 124 -15.04 16.55 -24.49
CA SER A 124 -15.98 17.43 -25.19
C SER A 124 -16.25 16.94 -26.61
N ALA A 125 -17.42 17.27 -27.17
CA ALA A 125 -17.76 16.91 -28.55
C ALA A 125 -16.93 17.68 -29.59
N SER A 126 -16.33 18.81 -29.21
CA SER A 126 -15.66 19.72 -30.15
C SER A 126 -14.22 19.32 -30.49
N ASP A 127 -13.50 18.68 -29.57
CA ASP A 127 -12.09 18.28 -29.76
C ASP A 127 -11.95 16.77 -29.95
N TYR A 128 -11.92 16.31 -31.20
CA TYR A 128 -11.87 14.87 -31.52
C TYR A 128 -10.44 14.30 -31.61
N TYR A 129 -9.48 15.06 -32.15
CA TYR A 129 -8.17 14.51 -32.57
C TYR A 129 -7.02 14.79 -31.60
N SER A 130 -7.09 15.86 -30.81
CA SER A 130 -5.96 16.34 -29.99
C SER A 130 -6.07 15.95 -28.52
N ALA A 131 -7.25 16.16 -27.92
CA ALA A 131 -7.46 15.97 -26.49
C ALA A 131 -7.96 14.56 -26.11
N ARG A 132 -8.43 13.80 -27.10
CA ARG A 132 -9.10 12.51 -26.90
C ARG A 132 -8.11 11.37 -26.88
N LEU A 133 -8.19 10.53 -25.84
CA LEU A 133 -7.41 9.30 -25.77
C LEU A 133 -8.13 8.19 -26.54
N THR A 134 -7.38 7.34 -27.24
CA THR A 134 -7.93 6.15 -27.88
C THR A 134 -8.34 5.11 -26.82
N LYS A 135 -9.22 4.18 -27.17
CA LYS A 135 -9.68 3.11 -26.25
C LYS A 135 -8.52 2.28 -25.66
N LYS A 136 -7.40 2.17 -26.37
CA LYS A 136 -6.23 1.40 -25.92
C LYS A 136 -5.41 2.14 -24.87
N GLU A 137 -5.34 3.47 -24.99
CA GLU A 137 -4.60 4.35 -24.10
C GLU A 137 -5.36 4.59 -22.79
N ARG A 138 -6.69 4.62 -22.84
CA ARG A 138 -7.52 4.75 -21.63
C ARG A 138 -7.31 3.56 -20.70
N LYS A 139 -6.88 3.84 -19.47
CA LYS A 139 -6.77 2.85 -18.39
C LYS A 139 -7.69 3.23 -17.24
N ASN A 140 -7.81 2.31 -16.29
CA ASN A 140 -8.63 2.52 -15.10
C ASN A 140 -7.91 3.35 -14.04
N ARG A 141 -6.57 3.36 -14.04
CA ARG A 141 -5.73 3.97 -13.01
C ARG A 141 -4.62 4.81 -13.62
N ILE A 142 -4.25 5.87 -12.91
CA ILE A 142 -3.19 6.81 -13.32
C ILE A 142 -1.84 6.09 -13.39
N ALA A 143 -1.56 5.19 -12.45
CA ALA A 143 -0.34 4.38 -12.48
C ALA A 143 -0.23 3.51 -13.75
N ASP A 144 -1.34 2.95 -14.23
CA ASP A 144 -1.36 2.08 -15.41
C ASP A 144 -1.12 2.88 -16.70
N GLU A 145 -1.70 4.08 -16.79
CA GLU A 145 -1.43 5.01 -17.91
C GLU A 145 0.06 5.35 -17.98
N LEU A 146 0.64 5.61 -16.82
CA LEU A 146 2.04 5.97 -16.70
C LEU A 146 3.01 4.82 -17.05
N LEU A 147 2.60 3.58 -16.82
CA LEU A 147 3.36 2.40 -17.22
C LEU A 147 3.23 2.10 -18.70
N ALA A 148 2.13 2.51 -19.34
CA ALA A 148 1.93 2.35 -20.77
C ALA A 148 2.80 3.32 -21.62
N ASP A 149 3.26 4.43 -21.05
CA ASP A 149 4.12 5.39 -21.73
C ASP A 149 5.59 4.90 -21.83
N SER A 150 5.99 4.53 -23.04
CA SER A 150 7.34 4.04 -23.34
C SER A 150 8.43 5.10 -23.17
N SER A 151 8.13 6.37 -23.40
CA SER A 151 9.09 7.47 -23.32
C SER A 151 9.51 7.74 -21.87
N LEU A 152 8.53 7.71 -20.96
CA LEU A 152 8.76 7.83 -19.52
C LEU A 152 9.53 6.63 -18.97
N ALA A 153 9.23 5.42 -19.46
CA ALA A 153 9.96 4.22 -19.07
C ALA A 153 11.46 4.31 -19.40
N GLN A 154 11.81 4.79 -20.61
CA GLN A 154 13.19 5.00 -21.02
C GLN A 154 13.89 6.05 -20.16
N TYR A 155 13.25 7.19 -19.93
CA TYR A 155 13.80 8.26 -19.08
C TYR A 155 14.06 7.77 -17.65
N ARG A 156 13.09 7.08 -17.05
CA ARG A 156 13.21 6.52 -15.70
C ARG A 156 14.34 5.52 -15.60
N LYS A 157 14.42 4.56 -16.52
CA LYS A 157 15.49 3.56 -16.54
C LYS A 157 16.88 4.22 -16.59
N ARG A 158 17.03 5.25 -17.43
CA ARG A 158 18.28 6.02 -17.53
C ARG A 158 18.60 6.74 -16.21
N LYS A 159 17.64 7.47 -15.63
CA LYS A 159 17.87 8.24 -14.39
C LYS A 159 18.07 7.36 -13.17
N VAL A 160 17.34 6.26 -13.04
CA VAL A 160 17.52 5.29 -11.94
C VAL A 160 18.93 4.72 -11.99
N ARG A 161 19.43 4.32 -13.16
CA ARG A 161 20.80 3.83 -13.31
C ARG A 161 21.84 4.88 -12.91
N GLU A 162 21.63 6.14 -13.29
CA GLU A 162 22.52 7.25 -12.90
C GLU A 162 22.51 7.49 -11.39
N ILE A 163 21.33 7.44 -10.76
CA ILE A 163 21.17 7.56 -9.30
C ILE A 163 21.84 6.39 -8.60
N GLU A 164 21.62 5.16 -9.06
CA GLU A 164 22.26 3.97 -8.51
C GLU A 164 23.78 4.06 -8.64
N GLU A 165 24.31 4.47 -9.79
CA GLU A 165 25.75 4.64 -10.00
C GLU A 165 26.34 5.69 -9.05
N HIS A 166 25.63 6.79 -8.82
CA HIS A 166 26.03 7.83 -7.87
C HIS A 166 25.89 7.40 -6.41
N GLN A 167 24.83 6.66 -6.07
CA GLN A 167 24.53 6.20 -4.71
C GLN A 167 25.27 4.92 -4.34
N ARG A 168 25.88 4.22 -5.30
CA ARG A 168 26.71 3.04 -5.05
C ARG A 168 27.74 3.43 -3.99
N PRO A 169 27.65 2.86 -2.77
CA PRO A 169 28.66 3.11 -1.77
C PRO A 169 29.99 2.68 -2.37
N GLY A 170 31.05 3.45 -2.13
CA GLY A 170 32.39 3.13 -2.61
C GLY A 170 32.96 1.91 -1.89
N GLY A 171 32.35 0.75 -2.08
CA GLY A 171 32.69 -0.51 -1.44
C GLY A 171 34.06 -1.03 -1.88
N ASN A 172 34.52 -2.07 -1.19
CA ASN A 172 35.84 -2.67 -1.36
C ASN A 172 36.16 -3.12 -2.79
N GLU A 173 35.19 -3.19 -3.70
CA GLU A 173 35.41 -3.52 -5.11
C GLU A 173 36.33 -2.53 -5.83
N LYS A 174 36.19 -1.21 -5.58
CA LYS A 174 37.10 -0.21 -6.16
C LYS A 174 38.56 -0.47 -5.77
N TRP A 175 38.78 -0.96 -4.54
CA TRP A 175 40.09 -1.33 -4.00
C TRP A 175 40.56 -2.71 -4.51
N LYS A 176 39.67 -3.70 -4.59
CA LYS A 176 39.94 -5.05 -5.11
C LYS A 176 40.29 -5.04 -6.60
N ILE A 177 39.65 -4.16 -7.39
CA ILE A 177 39.96 -3.99 -8.82
C ILE A 177 41.39 -3.44 -8.98
N LYS A 178 41.77 -2.45 -8.17
CA LYS A 178 43.13 -1.88 -8.20
C LYS A 178 44.22 -2.91 -7.89
N GLY A 179 43.99 -3.80 -6.91
CA GLY A 179 44.91 -4.89 -6.57
C GLY A 179 45.04 -6.00 -7.63
N LYS A 180 43.97 -6.31 -8.36
CA LYS A 180 44.01 -7.34 -9.42
C LYS A 180 44.74 -6.85 -10.69
N PHE A 181 44.57 -5.58 -11.05
CA PHE A 181 45.29 -4.98 -12.17
C PHE A 181 46.80 -4.85 -11.90
N THR A 182 47.19 -4.50 -10.68
CA THR A 182 48.62 -4.45 -10.29
C THR A 182 49.26 -5.83 -10.29
N LEU A 183 48.57 -6.88 -9.80
CA LEU A 183 49.06 -8.26 -9.83
C LEU A 183 49.21 -8.82 -11.25
N LYS A 184 48.24 -8.56 -12.15
CA LYS A 184 48.35 -8.96 -13.57
C LYS A 184 49.55 -8.30 -14.24
N ARG A 185 49.71 -6.98 -14.07
CA ARG A 185 50.84 -6.22 -14.63
C ARG A 185 52.19 -6.68 -14.07
N ALA A 186 52.25 -7.05 -12.79
CA ALA A 186 53.46 -7.58 -12.18
C ALA A 186 53.82 -8.98 -12.71
N LYS A 187 52.84 -9.87 -12.89
CA LYS A 187 53.05 -11.20 -13.50
C LYS A 187 53.52 -11.10 -14.94
N GLU A 188 52.92 -10.21 -15.73
CA GLU A 188 53.30 -9.97 -17.13
C GLU A 188 54.74 -9.44 -17.23
N LYS A 189 55.15 -8.50 -16.36
CA LYS A 189 56.54 -8.03 -16.28
C LYS A 189 57.54 -9.15 -15.91
N ARG A 190 57.17 -10.06 -14.99
CA ARG A 190 58.03 -11.20 -14.60
C ARG A 190 58.22 -12.19 -15.76
N HIS A 191 57.15 -12.53 -16.49
CA HIS A 191 57.26 -13.37 -17.68
C HIS A 191 58.10 -12.73 -18.79
N LEU A 192 57.97 -11.41 -19.01
CA LEU A 192 58.80 -10.67 -19.95
C LEU A 192 60.29 -10.66 -19.56
N SER A 193 60.63 -10.60 -18.27
CA SER A 193 62.02 -10.75 -17.82
C SER A 193 62.55 -12.16 -18.00
N GLU A 194 61.75 -13.19 -17.69
CA GLU A 194 62.15 -14.60 -17.88
C GLU A 194 62.41 -14.92 -19.35
N GLN A 195 61.59 -14.41 -20.28
CA GLN A 195 61.81 -14.59 -21.72
C GLN A 195 63.09 -13.91 -22.22
N ARG A 196 63.46 -12.74 -21.68
CA ARG A 196 64.72 -12.04 -22.04
C ARG A 196 65.96 -12.79 -21.57
N HIS A 197 65.91 -13.38 -20.38
CA HIS A 197 67.01 -14.19 -19.87
C HIS A 197 67.14 -15.52 -20.63
N ALA A 198 66.02 -16.15 -21.00
CA ALA A 198 66.01 -17.37 -21.82
C ALA A 198 66.54 -17.14 -23.25
N SER A 199 66.26 -15.99 -23.87
CA SER A 199 66.80 -15.65 -25.20
C SER A 199 68.28 -15.25 -25.20
N SER A 200 68.81 -14.78 -24.06
CA SER A 200 70.21 -14.36 -23.94
C SER A 200 71.20 -15.53 -23.78
N GLY A 201 70.72 -16.73 -23.41
CA GLY A 201 71.57 -17.90 -23.16
C GLY A 201 72.00 -18.69 -24.40
N ASN A 202 71.48 -18.36 -25.60
CA ASN A 202 71.65 -19.19 -26.81
C ASN A 202 72.54 -18.59 -27.90
N ASN A 203 73.35 -17.56 -27.60
CA ASN A 203 74.18 -16.87 -28.61
C ASN A 203 75.69 -16.92 -28.33
N SER A 204 76.20 -18.09 -27.93
CA SER A 204 77.64 -18.32 -27.66
C SER A 204 78.33 -19.27 -28.65
N ASN A 205 77.81 -19.44 -29.88
CA ASN A 205 78.47 -20.24 -30.92
C ASN A 205 78.16 -19.76 -32.35
N LYS A 206 78.57 -18.53 -32.69
CA LYS A 206 78.84 -18.16 -34.09
C LYS A 206 80.21 -17.49 -34.19
N ARG A 207 81.23 -18.33 -34.05
CA ARG A 207 82.63 -18.06 -34.35
C ARG A 207 82.77 -17.87 -35.86
N PHE A 208 82.76 -16.61 -36.31
CA PHE A 208 83.08 -16.26 -37.69
C PHE A 208 84.55 -16.62 -37.95
N LYS A 209 84.79 -17.65 -38.77
CA LYS A 209 86.04 -17.81 -39.51
C LYS A 209 85.87 -17.04 -40.83
N ARG A 210 86.72 -16.05 -41.07
CA ARG A 210 87.03 -15.60 -42.43
C ARG A 210 88.53 -15.39 -42.55
N LEU A 211 89.00 -15.83 -43.72
CA LEU A 211 90.35 -15.90 -44.25
C LEU A 211 90.98 -14.52 -44.41
#